data_AF-A0A6M2EVY1-F1
#
_entry.id   AF-A0A6M2EVY1-F1
#
_cell.length_a   1.000
_cell.length_b   1.000
_cell.length_c   1.000
_cell.angle_alpha   90.00
_cell.angle_beta   90.00
_cell.angle_gamma   90.00
#
_symmetry.space_group_name_H-M   'P 1'
#
loop_
_entity.id
_entity.type
_entity.pdbx_description
1 polymer ?
#
loop_
_entity_poly.entity_id
_entity_poly.type
_entity_poly.pdbx_seq_one_letter_code
_entity_poly.pdbx_strand_id
1 'polypeptide(L)'
;MSQPSNPLKPPLTNISLSSRFTPKTPLKLPLTTFPSKPLKATTPAFKTLSSNSQTPPKKTSKAITIISLLRAIPDWADRVKERGMRKKRSLYNHEKWVEHRSSFRHVRHLLSSLSSRVVLSLVPPVIAFTSVAVVVASYNSAVEMHFLPGFFPVLRTSSLPYQLTAPALALLLVFRTEASYSRFENGKTAWTKVISGTNDFARQVISGVDGSSNYALKSELLRYIMAFPVALKCHVTYGSNIGQDLQNLLEEGDLAIVLKSRHRPRCIIEFISQCLQLLNLDESMRNLLESKISCFHEGIGVCEQLMGIPIPLSYTRLTSRFLVLWHLTLPIILWDDCHWIVVPSTFISAASLFCIEEVGVLIEEPFPMLALDELCNVVQNNIWEAIATEKEIQARLIAKRKSHSCEHSTNGWPTPKQKE
;
A
#
# COMPACT_ATOMS: atom_id res chain seq x y z
N MET A 1 32.81 45.47 57.24
CA MET A 1 31.88 45.28 56.11
C MET A 1 32.31 44.02 55.37
N SER A 2 31.36 43.10 55.21
CA SER A 2 31.53 41.65 55.10
C SER A 2 31.63 41.12 53.66
N GLN A 3 32.52 40.14 53.49
CA GLN A 3 32.61 39.13 52.42
C GLN A 3 31.38 38.17 52.39
N PRO A 4 31.28 37.15 51.49
CA PRO A 4 31.75 37.00 50.10
C PRO A 4 30.77 36.26 49.13
N SER A 5 31.17 36.17 47.86
CA SER A 5 31.10 35.03 46.90
C SER A 5 29.78 34.36 46.42
N ASN A 6 29.70 34.27 45.08
CA ASN A 6 29.36 33.12 44.21
C ASN A 6 28.08 33.13 43.35
N PRO A 7 28.16 32.63 42.08
CA PRO A 7 27.10 32.65 41.09
C PRO A 7 26.26 31.35 41.10
N LEU A 8 24.96 31.46 40.81
CA LEU A 8 24.04 30.32 40.73
C LEU A 8 23.85 29.78 39.30
N LYS A 9 23.98 28.46 39.17
CA LYS A 9 23.33 27.59 38.17
C LYS A 9 22.17 26.82 38.86
N PRO A 10 21.26 26.15 38.12
CA PRO A 10 19.83 26.01 38.42
C PRO A 10 19.45 24.71 39.16
N PRO A 11 18.15 24.52 39.47
CA PRO A 11 17.56 23.17 39.40
C PRO A 11 16.13 23.08 38.81
N LEU A 12 15.78 21.85 38.41
CA LEU A 12 14.47 21.34 37.97
C LEU A 12 13.39 21.40 39.08
N THR A 13 12.09 21.42 38.69
CA THR A 13 11.08 20.43 39.17
C THR A 13 9.70 20.55 38.49
N ASN A 14 9.06 19.39 38.35
CA ASN A 14 7.72 19.08 37.84
C ASN A 14 6.56 19.74 38.63
N ILE A 15 5.36 19.81 38.04
CA ILE A 15 4.07 19.41 38.66
C ILE A 15 2.96 19.26 37.60
N SER A 16 2.21 18.17 37.75
CA SER A 16 1.00 17.73 37.04
C SER A 16 -0.27 18.49 37.41
N LEU A 17 -1.24 18.59 36.49
CA LEU A 17 -2.65 18.89 36.86
C LEU A 17 -3.63 18.09 35.98
N SER A 18 -4.30 17.12 36.62
CA SER A 18 -5.46 16.39 36.11
C SER A 18 -6.75 17.13 36.46
N SER A 19 -7.73 17.18 35.55
CA SER A 19 -9.12 17.49 35.92
C SER A 19 -10.01 16.26 35.70
N ARG A 20 -10.55 15.72 36.80
CA ARG A 20 -11.65 14.75 36.81
C ARG A 20 -12.96 15.53 36.96
N PHE A 21 -13.94 15.22 36.12
CA PHE A 21 -15.34 15.54 36.41
C PHE A 21 -16.20 14.29 36.17
N THR A 22 -17.09 14.00 37.11
CA THR A 22 -17.99 12.82 37.13
C THR A 22 -19.43 13.30 37.24
N PRO A 23 -20.41 12.55 36.71
CA PRO A 23 -21.74 12.54 37.31
C PRO A 23 -22.13 11.13 37.79
N LYS A 24 -22.71 11.10 38.99
CA LYS A 24 -23.20 9.91 39.69
C LYS A 24 -24.61 9.50 39.19
N THR A 25 -24.80 8.22 38.86
CA THR A 25 -26.08 7.47 38.87
C THR A 25 -26.54 7.21 40.32
N PRO A 26 -27.83 6.90 40.64
CA PRO A 26 -28.29 5.48 40.62
C PRO A 26 -29.82 5.21 40.59
N LEU A 27 -30.23 4.00 40.12
CA LEU A 27 -31.17 3.02 40.73
C LEU A 27 -31.79 2.13 39.60
N LYS A 28 -32.08 0.82 39.70
CA LYS A 28 -32.01 -0.24 40.73
C LYS A 28 -32.20 -1.61 40.00
N LEU A 29 -31.55 -2.65 40.54
CA LEU A 29 -31.54 -4.09 40.20
C LEU A 29 -32.93 -4.82 40.26
N PRO A 30 -33.12 -6.13 39.91
CA PRO A 30 -32.16 -7.25 40.01
C PRO A 30 -32.16 -8.38 38.93
N LEU A 31 -31.13 -9.25 39.10
CA LEU A 31 -30.80 -10.52 38.43
C LEU A 31 -31.85 -11.64 38.59
N THR A 32 -31.89 -12.60 37.63
CA THR A 32 -31.73 -14.08 37.90
C THR A 32 -31.53 -14.94 36.62
N THR A 33 -30.40 -15.68 36.60
CA THR A 33 -30.04 -17.04 36.13
C THR A 33 -30.88 -17.93 35.15
N PHE A 34 -30.20 -18.36 34.05
CA PHE A 34 -30.06 -19.70 33.35
C PHE A 34 -31.28 -20.59 32.94
N PRO A 35 -31.14 -21.66 32.08
CA PRO A 35 -30.48 -21.86 30.77
C PRO A 35 -31.38 -22.62 29.71
N SER A 36 -30.92 -22.83 28.45
CA SER A 36 -31.08 -24.05 27.58
C SER A 36 -31.29 -23.78 26.06
N LYS A 37 -30.59 -24.56 25.22
CA LYS A 37 -30.77 -24.77 23.76
C LYS A 37 -31.68 -26.01 23.53
N PRO A 38 -31.99 -26.45 22.29
CA PRO A 38 -32.56 -25.78 21.10
C PRO A 38 -33.78 -26.57 20.54
N LEU A 39 -34.62 -26.02 19.63
CA LEU A 39 -35.54 -26.86 18.83
C LEU A 39 -35.80 -26.33 17.41
N LYS A 40 -35.87 -27.29 16.49
CA LYS A 40 -36.07 -27.20 15.03
C LYS A 40 -37.51 -26.84 14.65
N ALA A 41 -37.69 -26.13 13.54
CA ALA A 41 -38.87 -26.14 12.67
C ALA A 41 -38.34 -25.84 11.25
N THR A 42 -38.26 -26.75 10.27
CA THR A 42 -39.27 -27.58 9.57
C THR A 42 -40.41 -26.75 8.98
N THR A 43 -40.21 -26.25 7.76
CA THR A 43 -41.28 -25.81 6.85
C THR A 43 -41.38 -26.79 5.67
N PRO A 44 -42.60 -27.16 5.24
CA PRO A 44 -42.81 -28.28 4.32
C PRO A 44 -42.65 -27.88 2.85
N ALA A 45 -42.09 -28.81 2.08
CA ALA A 45 -42.03 -28.77 0.62
C ALA A 45 -43.38 -29.20 0.03
N PHE A 46 -44.01 -28.34 -0.78
CA PHE A 46 -45.12 -28.71 -1.64
C PHE A 46 -44.56 -29.08 -3.02
N LYS A 47 -44.63 -30.37 -3.35
CA LYS A 47 -44.39 -30.90 -4.70
C LYS A 47 -45.69 -30.77 -5.50
N THR A 48 -45.66 -29.99 -6.57
CA THR A 48 -46.63 -30.08 -7.66
C THR A 48 -45.90 -30.53 -8.92
N LEU A 49 -46.25 -31.74 -9.37
CA LEU A 49 -45.98 -32.22 -10.72
C LEU A 49 -46.76 -31.35 -11.72
N SER A 50 -46.08 -30.79 -12.71
CA SER A 50 -46.72 -30.39 -13.96
C SER A 50 -45.72 -30.42 -15.11
N SER A 51 -45.89 -31.46 -15.94
CA SER A 51 -45.69 -31.55 -17.40
C SER A 51 -44.66 -30.65 -18.09
N ASN A 52 -43.70 -31.34 -18.71
CA ASN A 52 -42.96 -30.95 -19.92
C ASN A 52 -43.81 -30.12 -20.90
N SER A 53 -43.38 -28.89 -21.17
CA SER A 53 -43.52 -28.29 -22.50
C SER A 53 -42.29 -27.43 -22.77
N GLN A 54 -41.44 -27.92 -23.66
CA GLN A 54 -40.34 -27.16 -24.23
C GLN A 54 -40.94 -26.02 -25.06
N THR A 55 -40.70 -24.78 -24.64
CA THR A 55 -40.83 -23.61 -25.50
C THR A 55 -39.42 -23.15 -25.89
N PRO A 56 -39.16 -22.78 -27.16
CA PRO A 56 -37.82 -22.39 -27.59
C PRO A 56 -37.42 -21.08 -26.89
N PRO A 57 -36.13 -20.82 -26.66
CA PRO A 57 -35.70 -19.60 -26.01
C PRO A 57 -36.07 -18.42 -26.90
N LYS A 58 -37.04 -17.61 -26.45
CA LYS A 58 -37.27 -16.27 -26.99
C LYS A 58 -35.93 -15.52 -26.90
N LYS A 59 -35.37 -15.18 -28.05
CA LYS A 59 -34.28 -14.19 -28.17
C LYS A 59 -34.76 -12.91 -27.50
N THR A 60 -34.35 -12.69 -26.25
CA THR A 60 -34.54 -11.42 -25.56
C THR A 60 -33.70 -10.40 -26.30
N SER A 61 -34.37 -9.64 -27.17
CA SER A 61 -33.92 -8.33 -27.65
C SER A 61 -33.34 -7.58 -26.45
N LYS A 62 -32.03 -7.31 -26.50
CA LYS A 62 -31.33 -6.54 -25.46
C LYS A 62 -31.89 -5.12 -25.50
N ALA A 63 -32.90 -4.85 -24.68
CA ALA A 63 -33.24 -3.49 -24.31
C ALA A 63 -31.99 -2.91 -23.63
N ILE A 64 -31.23 -2.11 -24.37
CA ILE A 64 -30.14 -1.28 -23.83
C ILE A 64 -30.85 -0.33 -22.87
N THR A 65 -30.89 -0.72 -21.60
CA THR A 65 -31.54 0.06 -20.56
C THR A 65 -30.72 1.35 -20.40
N ILE A 66 -31.34 2.52 -20.26
CA ILE A 66 -30.66 3.82 -20.09
C ILE A 66 -29.56 3.74 -19.01
N ILE A 67 -29.80 2.94 -17.97
CA ILE A 67 -28.84 2.63 -16.90
C ILE A 67 -27.54 2.01 -17.42
N SER A 68 -27.60 1.13 -18.42
CA SER A 68 -26.43 0.52 -19.05
C SER A 68 -25.60 1.53 -19.84
N LEU A 69 -26.23 2.54 -20.44
CA LEU A 69 -25.54 3.62 -21.14
C LEU A 69 -24.85 4.55 -20.14
N LEU A 70 -25.53 4.89 -19.04
CA LEU A 70 -24.99 5.74 -17.98
C LEU A 70 -23.82 5.12 -17.22
N ARG A 71 -23.77 3.78 -17.12
CA ARG A 71 -22.65 3.06 -16.47
C ARG A 71 -21.48 2.78 -17.42
N ALA A 72 -21.68 2.83 -18.73
CA ALA A 72 -20.65 2.42 -19.70
C ALA A 72 -19.33 3.23 -19.57
N ILE A 73 -19.44 4.56 -19.37
CA ILE A 73 -18.28 5.45 -19.23
C ILE A 73 -17.57 5.25 -17.88
N PRO A 74 -18.26 5.28 -16.72
CA PRO A 74 -17.65 4.90 -15.43
C PRO A 74 -16.98 3.53 -15.45
N ASP A 75 -17.68 2.49 -15.92
CA ASP A 75 -17.15 1.13 -15.94
C ASP A 75 -15.90 1.01 -16.83
N TRP A 76 -15.84 1.78 -17.93
CA TRP A 76 -14.65 1.84 -18.78
C TRP A 76 -13.47 2.50 -18.05
N ALA A 77 -13.69 3.63 -17.39
CA ALA A 77 -12.67 4.33 -16.63
C ALA A 77 -12.13 3.47 -15.49
N ASP A 78 -13.01 2.78 -14.76
CA ASP A 78 -12.65 1.85 -13.69
C ASP A 78 -11.81 0.68 -14.21
N ARG A 79 -12.17 0.11 -15.37
CA ARG A 79 -11.34 -0.92 -16.03
C ARG A 79 -9.95 -0.40 -16.42
N VAL A 80 -9.82 0.85 -16.85
CA VAL A 80 -8.53 1.47 -17.15
C VAL A 80 -7.71 1.65 -15.86
N LYS A 81 -8.34 2.12 -14.79
CA LYS A 81 -7.73 2.29 -13.47
C LYS A 81 -7.17 0.97 -12.94
N GLU A 82 -8.00 -0.08 -12.95
CA GLU A 82 -7.66 -1.42 -12.47
C GLU A 82 -6.54 -2.08 -13.30
N ARG A 83 -6.63 -2.05 -14.65
CA ARG A 83 -5.54 -2.54 -15.51
C ARG A 83 -4.23 -1.85 -15.21
N GLY A 84 -4.32 -0.56 -14.91
CA GLY A 84 -3.20 0.21 -14.47
C GLY A 84 -2.58 -0.31 -13.17
N MET A 85 -3.39 -0.57 -12.13
CA MET A 85 -2.87 -1.00 -10.82
C MET A 85 -2.09 -2.31 -10.92
N ARG A 86 -2.42 -3.15 -11.91
CA ARG A 86 -1.73 -4.41 -12.20
C ARG A 86 -0.44 -4.26 -13.02
N LYS A 87 -0.09 -3.06 -13.50
CA LYS A 87 1.11 -2.86 -14.32
C LYS A 87 2.37 -2.95 -13.45
N LYS A 88 3.23 -3.92 -13.77
CA LYS A 88 4.54 -4.08 -13.11
C LYS A 88 5.36 -2.80 -13.19
N ARG A 89 5.93 -2.41 -12.05
CA ARG A 89 6.80 -1.23 -11.91
C ARG A 89 8.25 -1.69 -11.85
N SER A 90 9.14 -0.82 -12.33
CA SER A 90 10.58 -1.03 -12.24
C SER A 90 11.23 0.04 -11.38
N LEU A 91 12.35 -0.30 -10.77
CA LEU A 91 13.19 0.62 -10.01
C LEU A 91 13.79 1.66 -10.95
N TYR A 92 14.14 2.79 -10.35
CA TYR A 92 14.81 3.88 -11.01
C TYR A 92 16.30 3.56 -11.15
N ASN A 93 16.76 3.38 -12.38
CA ASN A 93 18.18 3.33 -12.70
C ASN A 93 18.72 4.75 -12.93
N HIS A 94 20.05 4.88 -13.08
CA HIS A 94 20.71 6.16 -13.29
C HIS A 94 20.16 6.92 -14.51
N GLU A 95 19.88 6.20 -15.60
CA GLU A 95 19.34 6.77 -16.84
C GLU A 95 17.93 7.37 -16.63
N LYS A 96 17.02 6.63 -15.97
CA LYS A 96 15.68 7.16 -15.63
C LYS A 96 15.78 8.39 -14.72
N TRP A 97 16.75 8.45 -13.81
CA TRP A 97 17.01 9.64 -13.00
C TRP A 97 17.48 10.84 -13.83
N VAL A 98 18.34 10.62 -14.82
CA VAL A 98 18.74 11.66 -15.77
C VAL A 98 17.52 12.15 -16.56
N GLU A 99 16.72 11.23 -17.09
CA GLU A 99 15.48 11.55 -17.83
C GLU A 99 14.48 12.33 -16.96
N HIS A 100 14.39 12.00 -15.67
CA HIS A 100 13.51 12.67 -14.71
C HIS A 100 13.96 14.10 -14.36
N ARG A 101 15.28 14.37 -14.38
CA ARG A 101 15.86 15.69 -14.13
C ARG A 101 15.84 16.62 -15.36
N SER A 102 15.61 16.07 -16.55
CA SER A 102 15.55 16.85 -17.79
C SER A 102 14.47 17.94 -17.74
N SER A 103 14.81 19.16 -18.14
CA SER A 103 13.85 20.28 -18.26
C SER A 103 12.72 19.98 -19.26
N PHE A 104 13.00 19.14 -20.25
CA PHE A 104 12.02 18.67 -21.25
C PHE A 104 10.93 17.76 -20.66
N ARG A 105 11.07 17.37 -19.39
CA ARG A 105 10.07 16.60 -18.63
C ARG A 105 8.69 17.24 -18.68
N HIS A 106 8.58 18.56 -18.55
CA HIS A 106 7.29 19.23 -18.52
C HIS A 106 6.52 19.05 -19.84
N VAL A 107 7.20 19.18 -20.97
CA VAL A 107 6.61 18.97 -22.31
C VAL A 107 6.22 17.51 -22.49
N ARG A 108 7.10 16.57 -22.13
CA ARG A 108 6.79 15.13 -22.18
C ARG A 108 5.59 14.77 -21.31
N HIS A 109 5.50 15.32 -20.11
CA HIS A 109 4.38 15.09 -19.19
C HIS A 109 3.08 15.70 -19.73
N LEU A 110 3.14 16.89 -20.33
CA LEU A 110 1.99 17.51 -20.98
C LEU A 110 1.47 16.64 -22.14
N LEU A 111 2.37 16.22 -23.04
CA LEU A 111 2.01 15.40 -24.21
C LEU A 111 1.49 14.02 -23.82
N SER A 112 2.05 13.41 -22.78
CA SER A 112 1.60 12.11 -22.26
C SER A 112 0.41 12.19 -21.30
N SER A 113 0.02 13.39 -20.87
CA SER A 113 -1.05 13.62 -19.89
C SER A 113 -2.37 12.98 -20.32
N LEU A 114 -2.74 13.11 -21.59
CA LEU A 114 -3.98 12.55 -22.15
C LEU A 114 -4.01 11.01 -22.19
N SER A 115 -2.83 10.38 -22.11
CA SER A 115 -2.69 8.91 -22.02
C SER A 115 -2.54 8.42 -20.57
N SER A 116 -2.44 9.35 -19.61
CA SER A 116 -2.26 9.01 -18.21
C SER A 116 -3.52 8.37 -17.65
N ARG A 117 -3.33 7.29 -16.88
CA ARG A 117 -4.41 6.63 -16.14
C ARG A 117 -5.20 7.60 -15.27
N VAL A 118 -4.51 8.54 -14.62
CA VAL A 118 -5.13 9.53 -13.74
C VAL A 118 -6.11 10.39 -14.55
N VAL A 119 -5.68 10.89 -15.71
CA VAL A 119 -6.55 11.72 -16.55
C VAL A 119 -7.72 10.93 -17.11
N LEU A 120 -7.49 9.67 -17.49
CA LEU A 120 -8.56 8.79 -17.99
C LEU A 120 -9.59 8.44 -16.90
N SER A 121 -9.19 8.31 -15.63
CA SER A 121 -10.15 8.08 -14.53
C SER A 121 -10.97 9.31 -14.17
N LEU A 122 -10.54 10.51 -14.57
CA LEU A 122 -11.29 11.76 -14.39
C LEU A 122 -12.37 12.00 -15.45
N VAL A 123 -12.34 11.26 -16.56
CA VAL A 123 -13.28 11.45 -17.67
C VAL A 123 -14.75 11.41 -17.22
N PRO A 124 -15.22 10.40 -16.43
CA PRO A 124 -16.61 10.38 -15.98
C PRO A 124 -17.03 11.59 -15.12
N PRO A 125 -16.35 11.95 -14.01
CA PRO A 125 -16.76 13.09 -13.20
C PRO A 125 -16.64 14.42 -13.96
N VAL A 126 -15.56 14.63 -14.72
CA VAL A 126 -15.36 15.89 -15.45
C VAL A 126 -16.43 16.10 -16.51
N ILE A 127 -16.78 15.06 -17.29
CA ILE A 127 -17.88 15.14 -18.26
C ILE A 127 -19.21 15.41 -17.54
N ALA A 128 -19.47 14.76 -16.41
CA ALA A 128 -20.70 14.97 -15.66
C ALA A 128 -20.85 16.44 -15.21
N PHE A 129 -19.85 17.03 -14.54
CA PHE A 129 -19.93 18.42 -14.08
C PHE A 129 -19.89 19.43 -15.22
N THR A 130 -19.14 19.15 -16.28
CA THR A 130 -19.15 20.00 -17.49
C THR A 130 -20.52 19.97 -18.18
N SER A 131 -21.19 18.80 -18.20
CA SER A 131 -22.56 18.71 -18.74
C SER A 131 -23.57 19.51 -17.92
N VAL A 132 -23.44 19.52 -16.58
CA VAL A 132 -24.24 20.38 -15.70
C VAL A 132 -23.99 21.86 -16.03
N ALA A 133 -22.73 22.26 -16.25
CA ALA A 133 -22.41 23.63 -16.64
C ALA A 133 -23.04 24.02 -18.00
N VAL A 134 -23.01 23.12 -18.98
CA VAL A 134 -23.68 23.34 -20.28
C VAL A 134 -25.19 23.49 -20.09
N VAL A 135 -25.81 22.65 -19.27
CA VAL A 135 -27.25 22.73 -18.98
C VAL A 135 -27.60 24.08 -18.33
N VAL A 136 -26.86 24.50 -17.30
CA VAL A 136 -27.08 25.80 -16.64
C VAL A 136 -26.87 26.97 -17.59
N ALA A 137 -25.79 26.97 -18.39
CA ALA A 137 -25.49 28.02 -19.35
C ALA A 137 -26.56 28.11 -20.45
N SER A 138 -27.02 26.97 -20.97
CA SER A 138 -28.07 26.91 -21.98
C SER A 138 -29.42 27.37 -21.42
N TYR A 139 -29.75 27.00 -20.18
CA TYR A 139 -30.95 27.47 -19.50
C TYR A 139 -30.93 28.99 -19.32
N ASN A 140 -29.85 29.56 -18.77
CA ASN A 140 -29.75 31.00 -18.56
C ASN A 140 -29.79 31.77 -19.89
N SER A 141 -29.12 31.26 -20.93
CA SER A 141 -29.19 31.84 -22.28
C SER A 141 -30.62 31.82 -22.84
N ALA A 142 -31.38 30.73 -22.64
CA ALA A 142 -32.77 30.63 -23.09
C ALA A 142 -33.70 31.60 -22.35
N VAL A 143 -33.45 31.86 -21.06
CA VAL A 143 -34.16 32.89 -20.29
C VAL A 143 -33.83 34.29 -20.82
N GLU A 144 -32.54 34.62 -21.00
CA GLU A 144 -32.10 35.94 -21.50
C GLU A 144 -32.61 36.24 -22.92
N MET A 145 -32.66 35.22 -23.77
CA MET A 145 -33.16 35.31 -25.14
C MET A 145 -34.70 35.25 -25.23
N HIS A 146 -35.41 35.30 -24.09
CA HIS A 146 -36.88 35.27 -24.00
C HIS A 146 -37.53 34.04 -24.67
N PHE A 147 -36.80 32.94 -24.84
CA PHE A 147 -37.35 31.66 -25.33
C PHE A 147 -38.20 30.97 -24.26
N LEU A 148 -37.95 31.26 -22.98
CA LEU A 148 -38.72 30.74 -21.85
C LEU A 148 -39.72 31.78 -21.34
N PRO A 149 -40.89 31.36 -20.82
CA PRO A 149 -41.84 32.27 -20.19
C PRO A 149 -41.19 33.06 -19.05
N GLY A 150 -41.56 34.34 -18.89
CA GLY A 150 -40.98 35.26 -17.91
C GLY A 150 -41.16 34.89 -16.42
N PHE A 151 -41.77 33.73 -16.11
CA PHE A 151 -41.80 33.17 -14.77
C PHE A 151 -40.47 32.50 -14.37
N PHE A 152 -39.65 32.06 -15.34
CA PHE A 152 -38.39 31.38 -15.07
C PHE A 152 -37.28 32.38 -14.70
N PRO A 153 -36.70 32.33 -13.49
CA PRO A 153 -35.60 33.21 -13.13
C PRO A 153 -34.28 32.75 -13.74
N VAL A 154 -33.38 33.68 -14.02
CA VAL A 154 -31.97 33.39 -14.33
C VAL A 154 -31.33 32.73 -13.11
N LEU A 155 -30.73 31.56 -13.30
CA LEU A 155 -29.99 30.86 -12.24
C LEU A 155 -28.66 31.56 -12.00
N ARG A 156 -28.62 32.38 -10.96
CA ARG A 156 -27.42 33.08 -10.50
C ARG A 156 -27.39 33.17 -8.98
N THR A 157 -26.21 33.29 -8.40
CA THR A 157 -26.01 33.39 -6.95
C THR A 157 -24.71 34.12 -6.64
N SER A 158 -24.66 34.80 -5.49
CA SER A 158 -23.46 35.50 -5.01
C SER A 158 -22.24 34.56 -4.95
N SER A 159 -21.07 35.06 -5.32
CA SER A 159 -19.79 34.34 -5.22
C SER A 159 -19.21 34.29 -3.80
N LEU A 160 -19.78 35.03 -2.84
CA LEU A 160 -19.30 35.12 -1.46
C LEU A 160 -19.19 33.75 -0.76
N PRO A 161 -20.18 32.83 -0.83
CA PRO A 161 -20.06 31.51 -0.22
C PRO A 161 -18.82 30.77 -0.73
N TYR A 162 -18.48 30.89 -2.01
CA TYR A 162 -17.34 30.21 -2.62
C TYR A 162 -16.01 30.81 -2.20
N GLN A 163 -15.93 32.14 -2.08
CA GLN A 163 -14.74 32.80 -1.55
C GLN A 163 -14.43 32.32 -0.13
N LEU A 164 -15.46 32.12 0.70
CA LEU A 164 -15.31 31.64 2.08
C LEU A 164 -14.96 30.15 2.18
N THR A 165 -15.50 29.34 1.28
CA THR A 165 -15.44 27.88 1.40
C THR A 165 -14.36 27.24 0.51
N ALA A 166 -13.78 27.98 -0.44
CA ALA A 166 -12.70 27.49 -1.30
C ALA A 166 -11.41 27.15 -0.53
N PRO A 167 -10.95 27.98 0.44
CA PRO A 167 -9.82 27.61 1.29
C PRO A 167 -10.08 26.33 2.10
N ALA A 168 -11.30 26.13 2.56
CA ALA A 168 -11.68 24.92 3.29
C ALA A 168 -11.62 23.68 2.37
N LEU A 169 -12.11 23.78 1.13
CA LEU A 169 -12.01 22.70 0.14
C LEU A 169 -10.56 22.37 -0.20
N ALA A 170 -9.73 23.39 -0.45
CA ALA A 170 -8.30 23.22 -0.71
C ALA A 170 -7.60 22.51 0.45
N LEU A 171 -7.88 22.92 1.69
CA LEU A 171 -7.29 22.31 2.89
C LEU A 171 -7.73 20.84 3.07
N LEU A 172 -9.01 20.53 2.83
CA LEU A 172 -9.52 19.16 2.86
C LEU A 172 -8.86 18.25 1.82
N LEU A 173 -8.55 18.77 0.63
CA LEU A 173 -7.83 18.03 -0.40
C LEU A 173 -6.36 17.81 0.00
N VAL A 174 -5.67 18.85 0.48
CA VAL A 174 -4.26 18.76 0.89
C VAL A 174 -4.07 17.77 2.03
N PHE A 175 -4.87 17.88 3.09
CA PHE A 175 -4.80 16.95 4.23
C PHE A 175 -5.12 15.51 3.83
N ARG A 176 -6.01 15.29 2.84
CA ARG A 176 -6.26 13.96 2.28
C ARG A 176 -5.07 13.40 1.54
N THR A 177 -4.46 14.21 0.67
CA THR A 177 -3.26 13.78 -0.05
C THR A 177 -2.10 13.52 0.89
N GLU A 178 -1.95 14.31 1.95
CA GLU A 178 -0.92 14.13 2.97
C GLU A 178 -1.11 12.82 3.76
N ALA A 179 -2.33 12.53 4.20
CA ALA A 179 -2.63 11.27 4.88
C ALA A 179 -2.36 10.04 3.99
N SER A 180 -2.68 10.16 2.70
CA SER A 180 -2.40 9.13 1.70
C SER A 180 -0.89 8.96 1.48
N TYR A 181 -0.16 10.07 1.40
CA TYR A 181 1.29 10.07 1.26
C TYR A 181 1.99 9.44 2.47
N SER A 182 1.58 9.80 3.70
CA SER A 182 2.10 9.19 4.93
C SER A 182 1.92 7.66 4.94
N ARG A 183 0.76 7.18 4.48
CA ARG A 183 0.50 5.75 4.31
C ARG A 183 1.42 5.11 3.25
N PHE A 184 1.66 5.79 2.14
CA PHE A 184 2.61 5.34 1.12
C PHE A 184 4.04 5.22 1.65
N GLU A 185 4.51 6.24 2.38
CA GLU A 185 5.82 6.25 3.05
C GLU A 185 5.96 5.08 4.03
N ASN A 186 4.92 4.78 4.80
CA ASN A 186 4.86 3.63 5.71
C ASN A 186 4.95 2.30 4.96
N GLY A 187 4.25 2.15 3.83
CA GLY A 187 4.33 0.96 2.98
C GLY A 187 5.73 0.75 2.38
N LYS A 188 6.35 1.80 1.84
CA LYS A 188 7.74 1.78 1.35
C LYS A 188 8.72 1.37 2.45
N THR A 189 8.56 1.93 3.65
CA THR A 189 9.42 1.65 4.81
C THR A 189 9.26 0.20 5.28
N ALA A 190 8.02 -0.29 5.40
CA ALA A 190 7.72 -1.67 5.78
C ALA A 190 8.34 -2.67 4.80
N TRP A 191 8.19 -2.42 3.50
CA TRP A 191 8.77 -3.29 2.47
C TRP A 191 10.30 -3.27 2.50
N THR A 192 10.90 -2.10 2.66
CA THR A 192 12.36 -1.96 2.81
C THR A 192 12.87 -2.78 4.01
N LYS A 193 12.16 -2.76 5.14
CA LYS A 193 12.50 -3.57 6.31
C LYS A 193 12.42 -5.08 6.04
N VAL A 194 11.39 -5.54 5.32
CA VAL A 194 11.27 -6.95 4.91
C VAL A 194 12.47 -7.38 4.05
N ILE A 195 12.83 -6.56 3.06
CA ILE A 195 13.95 -6.82 2.15
C ILE A 195 15.28 -6.87 2.93
N SER A 196 15.54 -5.88 3.77
CA SER A 196 16.76 -5.83 4.60
C SER A 196 16.81 -6.99 5.60
N GLY A 197 15.70 -7.32 6.26
CA GLY A 197 15.60 -8.44 7.19
C GLY A 197 15.84 -9.79 6.50
N THR A 198 15.37 -9.95 5.25
CA THR A 198 15.60 -11.16 4.45
C THR A 198 17.09 -11.34 4.13
N ASN A 199 17.75 -10.28 3.67
CA ASN A 199 19.20 -10.31 3.42
C ASN A 199 20.00 -10.54 4.72
N ASP A 200 19.61 -9.91 5.83
CA ASP A 200 20.27 -10.07 7.13
C ASP A 200 20.18 -11.51 7.67
N PHE A 201 19.00 -12.11 7.52
CA PHE A 201 18.78 -13.49 7.93
C PHE A 201 19.54 -14.46 7.02
N ALA A 202 19.44 -14.29 5.69
CA ALA A 202 20.20 -15.11 4.74
C ALA A 202 21.71 -15.03 5.00
N ARG A 203 22.25 -13.83 5.26
CA ARG A 203 23.66 -13.64 5.59
C ARG A 203 24.08 -14.44 6.83
N GLN A 204 23.28 -14.43 7.89
CA GLN A 204 23.58 -15.19 9.11
C GLN A 204 23.54 -16.70 8.88
N VAL A 205 22.59 -17.19 8.07
CA VAL A 205 22.54 -18.61 7.68
C VAL A 205 23.75 -18.98 6.83
N ILE A 206 24.15 -18.13 5.89
CA ILE A 206 25.33 -18.34 5.05
C ILE A 206 26.58 -18.45 5.93
N SER A 207 26.83 -17.49 6.82
CA SER A 207 28.05 -17.46 7.63
C SER A 207 28.05 -18.40 8.84
N GLY A 208 26.88 -18.70 9.41
CA GLY A 208 26.73 -19.35 10.72
C GLY A 208 26.43 -20.84 10.66
N VAL A 209 26.10 -21.38 9.48
CA VAL A 209 25.78 -22.81 9.32
C VAL A 209 26.92 -23.51 8.57
N ASP A 210 27.56 -24.47 9.25
CA ASP A 210 28.66 -25.25 8.69
C ASP A 210 28.21 -26.10 7.49
N GLY A 211 29.00 -26.04 6.41
CA GLY A 211 28.66 -26.67 5.13
C GLY A 211 28.98 -28.16 5.00
N SER A 212 29.63 -28.79 5.97
CA SER A 212 30.15 -30.17 5.83
C SER A 212 29.11 -31.26 6.04
N SER A 213 28.12 -31.06 6.93
CA SER A 213 27.05 -32.02 7.23
C SER A 213 25.66 -31.53 6.81
N ASN A 214 25.45 -30.21 6.74
CA ASN A 214 24.13 -29.58 6.63
C ASN A 214 23.88 -28.89 5.28
N TYR A 215 24.64 -29.20 4.22
CA TYR A 215 24.58 -28.45 2.95
C TYR A 215 23.17 -28.42 2.33
N ALA A 216 22.48 -29.56 2.27
CA ALA A 216 21.14 -29.65 1.69
C ALA A 216 20.13 -28.81 2.47
N LEU A 217 20.08 -28.95 3.80
CA LEU A 217 19.18 -28.17 4.67
C LEU A 217 19.51 -26.67 4.65
N LYS A 218 20.80 -26.30 4.62
CA LYS A 218 21.24 -24.90 4.47
C LYS A 218 20.71 -24.30 3.16
N SER A 219 20.80 -25.05 2.06
CA SER A 219 20.28 -24.63 0.74
C SER A 219 18.76 -24.44 0.77
N GLU A 220 18.01 -25.40 1.32
CA GLU A 220 16.55 -25.30 1.41
C GLU A 220 16.10 -24.15 2.32
N LEU A 221 16.77 -23.94 3.47
CA LEU A 221 16.51 -22.80 4.34
C LEU A 221 16.67 -21.46 3.60
N LEU A 222 17.74 -21.31 2.81
CA LEU A 222 17.96 -20.10 2.02
C LEU A 222 16.90 -19.90 0.94
N ARG A 223 16.42 -20.98 0.31
CA ARG A 223 15.29 -20.93 -0.64
C ARG A 223 14.00 -20.47 0.02
N TYR A 224 13.67 -20.97 1.22
CA TYR A 224 12.51 -20.50 1.98
C TYR A 224 12.63 -19.04 2.41
N ILE A 225 13.83 -18.60 2.84
CA ILE A 225 14.12 -17.20 3.17
C ILE A 225 13.88 -16.30 1.94
N MET A 226 14.40 -16.70 0.76
CA MET A 226 14.15 -15.97 -0.50
C MET A 226 12.68 -15.99 -0.93
N ALA A 227 11.94 -17.05 -0.59
CA ALA A 227 10.54 -17.22 -0.97
C ALA A 227 9.58 -16.37 -0.15
N PHE A 228 9.93 -16.07 1.10
CA PHE A 228 9.08 -15.30 1.99
C PHE A 228 8.66 -13.93 1.40
N PRO A 229 9.56 -13.05 0.90
CA PRO A 229 9.17 -11.80 0.28
C PRO A 229 8.28 -11.97 -0.95
N VAL A 230 8.51 -13.01 -1.76
CA VAL A 230 7.70 -13.30 -2.95
C VAL A 230 6.27 -13.71 -2.56
N ALA A 231 6.14 -14.54 -1.53
CA ALA A 231 4.83 -14.91 -1.00
C ALA A 231 4.12 -13.75 -0.33
N LEU A 232 4.84 -12.90 0.41
CA LEU A 232 4.28 -11.69 1.00
C LEU A 232 3.80 -10.71 -0.09
N LYS A 233 4.59 -10.52 -1.16
CA LYS A 233 4.20 -9.73 -2.34
C LYS A 233 2.88 -10.23 -2.92
N CYS A 234 2.76 -11.54 -3.12
CA CYS A 234 1.54 -12.15 -3.64
C CYS A 234 0.36 -12.07 -2.67
N HIS A 235 0.62 -11.96 -1.36
CA HIS A 235 -0.41 -11.79 -0.34
C HIS A 235 -0.97 -10.37 -0.30
N VAL A 236 -0.13 -9.35 -0.51
CA VAL A 236 -0.54 -7.92 -0.47
C VAL A 236 -1.01 -7.39 -1.82
N THR A 237 -0.69 -8.08 -2.92
CA THR A 237 -1.02 -7.63 -4.28
C THR A 237 -2.13 -8.47 -4.88
N TYR A 238 -3.21 -7.83 -5.33
CA TYR A 238 -4.32 -8.52 -5.99
C TYR A 238 -3.94 -8.99 -7.40
N GLY A 239 -4.34 -10.22 -7.75
CA GLY A 239 -4.12 -10.78 -9.09
C GLY A 239 -2.75 -11.41 -9.33
N SER A 240 -1.89 -11.51 -8.29
CA SER A 240 -0.62 -12.23 -8.39
C SER A 240 -0.82 -13.75 -8.38
N ASN A 241 -0.07 -14.45 -9.23
CA ASN A 241 -0.09 -15.91 -9.27
C ASN A 241 1.11 -16.46 -8.49
N ILE A 242 0.88 -16.76 -7.21
CA ILE A 242 1.94 -17.26 -6.32
C ILE A 242 2.55 -18.58 -6.81
N GLY A 243 1.76 -19.43 -7.50
CA GLY A 243 2.26 -20.69 -8.05
C GLY A 243 3.35 -20.45 -9.08
N GLN A 244 3.11 -19.53 -10.01
CA GLN A 244 4.09 -19.15 -11.03
C GLN A 244 5.31 -18.45 -10.44
N ASP A 245 5.11 -17.54 -9.49
CA ASP A 245 6.20 -16.75 -8.91
C ASP A 245 7.12 -17.56 -7.99
N LEU A 246 6.64 -18.65 -7.38
CA LEU A 246 7.42 -19.52 -6.50
C LEU A 246 7.93 -20.81 -7.16
N GLN A 247 7.47 -21.15 -8.37
CA GLN A 247 7.80 -22.42 -9.03
C GLN A 247 9.30 -22.65 -9.21
N ASN A 248 10.07 -21.59 -9.45
CA ASN A 248 11.52 -21.68 -9.62
C ASN A 248 12.29 -21.68 -8.30
N LEU A 249 11.60 -21.42 -7.18
CA LEU A 249 12.23 -21.20 -5.88
C LEU A 249 11.94 -22.31 -4.88
N LEU A 250 10.74 -22.89 -4.89
CA LEU A 250 10.37 -24.04 -4.05
C LEU A 250 10.31 -25.33 -4.89
N GLU A 251 10.53 -26.47 -4.23
CA GLU A 251 10.20 -27.78 -4.81
C GLU A 251 8.68 -27.97 -4.94
N GLU A 252 8.24 -28.82 -5.87
CA GLU A 252 6.81 -29.01 -6.18
C GLU A 252 6.01 -29.49 -4.96
N GLY A 253 6.60 -30.32 -4.10
CA GLY A 253 5.98 -30.81 -2.87
C GLY A 253 5.69 -29.68 -1.87
N ASP A 254 6.69 -28.83 -1.61
CA ASP A 254 6.57 -27.70 -0.69
C ASP A 254 5.60 -26.65 -1.24
N LEU A 255 5.68 -26.37 -2.54
CA LEU A 255 4.79 -25.44 -3.21
C LEU A 255 3.32 -25.87 -3.06
N ALA A 256 3.02 -27.16 -3.20
CA ALA A 256 1.66 -27.67 -3.02
C ALA A 256 1.12 -27.41 -1.60
N ILE A 257 1.97 -27.55 -0.57
CA ILE A 257 1.61 -27.26 0.82
C ILE A 257 1.34 -25.76 1.00
N VAL A 258 2.20 -24.89 0.46
CA VAL A 258 2.02 -23.43 0.52
C VAL A 258 0.74 -22.99 -0.19
N LEU A 259 0.44 -23.56 -1.36
CA LEU A 259 -0.77 -23.24 -2.13
C LEU A 259 -2.06 -23.66 -1.40
N LYS A 260 -2.01 -24.79 -0.69
CA LYS A 260 -3.12 -25.31 0.14
C LYS A 260 -3.34 -24.47 1.41
N SER A 261 -2.31 -23.81 1.91
CA SER A 261 -2.40 -22.97 3.11
C SER A 261 -3.28 -21.74 2.89
N ARG A 262 -4.11 -21.42 3.89
CA ARG A 262 -4.91 -20.18 3.91
C ARG A 262 -4.03 -18.94 4.00
N HIS A 263 -2.90 -19.03 4.71
CA HIS A 263 -2.02 -17.90 4.98
C HIS A 263 -0.59 -18.23 4.54
N ARG A 264 -0.32 -18.00 3.26
CA ARG A 264 0.87 -18.46 2.54
C ARG A 264 2.22 -17.93 3.08
N PRO A 265 2.41 -16.62 3.35
CA PRO A 265 3.70 -16.15 3.87
C PRO A 265 4.02 -16.71 5.26
N ARG A 266 3.00 -16.88 6.11
CA ARG A 266 3.15 -17.58 7.42
C ARG A 266 3.48 -19.07 7.26
N CYS A 267 2.93 -19.72 6.24
CA CYS A 267 3.30 -21.11 5.92
C CYS A 267 4.80 -21.24 5.61
N ILE A 268 5.36 -20.28 4.87
CA ILE A 268 6.81 -20.27 4.58
C ILE A 268 7.62 -20.01 5.85
N ILE A 269 7.17 -19.13 6.74
CA ILE A 269 7.80 -18.96 8.05
C ILE A 269 7.81 -20.29 8.84
N GLU A 270 6.73 -21.07 8.76
CA GLU A 270 6.70 -22.39 9.41
C GLU A 270 7.74 -23.34 8.81
N PHE A 271 7.89 -23.38 7.47
CA PHE A 271 8.97 -24.15 6.82
C PHE A 271 10.37 -23.72 7.29
N ILE A 272 10.60 -22.40 7.43
CA ILE A 272 11.86 -21.86 7.96
C ILE A 272 12.09 -22.37 9.39
N SER A 273 11.10 -22.27 10.27
CA SER A 273 11.18 -22.72 11.66
C SER A 273 11.48 -24.22 11.76
N GLN A 274 10.77 -25.05 10.99
CA GLN A 274 10.97 -26.50 10.98
C GLN A 274 12.36 -26.87 10.42
N CYS A 275 12.82 -26.16 9.39
CA CYS A 275 14.16 -26.37 8.83
C CYS A 275 15.27 -26.01 9.84
N LEU A 276 15.10 -24.91 10.59
CA LEU A 276 15.99 -24.58 11.71
C LEU A 276 15.98 -25.64 12.81
N GLN A 277 14.83 -26.27 13.06
CA GLN A 277 14.74 -27.35 14.04
C GLN A 277 15.58 -28.57 13.66
N LEU A 278 15.57 -28.94 12.38
CA LEU A 278 16.30 -30.08 11.82
C LEU A 278 17.80 -29.83 11.67
N LEU A 279 18.24 -28.58 11.58
CA LEU A 279 19.66 -28.22 11.51
C LEU A 279 20.34 -28.50 12.85
N ASN A 280 21.48 -29.20 12.82
CA ASN A 280 22.31 -29.40 14.00
C ASN A 280 23.12 -28.12 14.28
N LEU A 281 22.54 -27.21 15.07
CA LEU A 281 23.10 -25.92 15.45
C LEU A 281 23.31 -25.84 16.96
N ASP A 282 24.35 -25.11 17.37
CA ASP A 282 24.51 -24.68 18.76
C ASP A 282 23.30 -23.85 19.22
N GLU A 283 22.97 -23.95 20.51
CA GLU A 283 21.80 -23.29 21.09
C GLU A 283 21.88 -21.76 20.94
N SER A 284 23.09 -21.19 21.06
CA SER A 284 23.29 -19.74 20.90
C SER A 284 22.99 -19.26 19.47
N MET A 285 23.44 -20.02 18.46
CA MET A 285 23.19 -19.72 17.05
C MET A 285 21.71 -19.92 16.70
N ARG A 286 21.09 -20.98 17.22
CA ARG A 286 19.66 -21.23 17.04
C ARG A 286 18.81 -20.09 17.56
N ASN A 287 19.06 -19.64 18.79
CA ASN A 287 18.35 -18.51 19.38
C ASN A 287 18.55 -17.22 18.59
N LEU A 288 19.76 -16.99 18.06
CA LEU A 288 20.04 -15.85 17.18
C LEU A 288 19.21 -15.90 15.90
N LEU A 289 19.17 -17.05 15.21
CA LEU A 289 18.41 -17.21 13.96
C LEU A 289 16.89 -17.17 14.19
N GLU A 290 16.38 -17.81 15.24
CA GLU A 290 14.96 -17.76 15.60
C GLU A 290 14.51 -16.33 15.91
N SER A 291 15.35 -15.52 16.55
CA SER A 291 15.05 -14.10 16.80
C SER A 291 14.82 -13.30 15.52
N LYS A 292 15.42 -13.70 14.39
CA LYS A 292 15.28 -13.03 13.09
C LYS A 292 13.92 -13.30 12.43
N ILE A 293 13.27 -14.41 12.76
CA ILE A 293 11.93 -14.75 12.27
C ILE A 293 10.90 -13.70 12.71
N SER A 294 11.09 -13.07 13.88
CA SER A 294 10.24 -11.98 14.37
C SER A 294 10.11 -10.84 13.36
N CYS A 295 11.18 -10.51 12.63
CA CYS A 295 11.15 -9.48 11.59
C CYS A 295 10.18 -9.82 10.45
N PHE A 296 10.05 -11.10 10.09
CA PHE A 296 9.10 -11.56 9.07
C PHE A 296 7.65 -11.48 9.56
N HIS A 297 7.40 -11.85 10.82
CA HIS A 297 6.09 -11.67 11.45
C HIS A 297 5.69 -10.19 11.56
N GLU A 298 6.60 -9.32 11.98
CA GLU A 298 6.39 -7.87 12.00
C GLU A 298 6.09 -7.34 10.59
N GLY A 299 6.85 -7.80 9.59
CA GLY A 299 6.63 -7.45 8.18
C GLY A 299 5.23 -7.82 7.68
N ILE A 300 4.76 -9.05 7.98
CA ILE A 300 3.37 -9.46 7.69
C ILE A 300 2.39 -8.52 8.39
N GLY A 301 2.54 -8.33 9.71
CA GLY A 301 1.59 -7.57 10.52
C GLY A 301 1.40 -6.13 10.02
N VAL A 302 2.51 -5.43 9.71
CA VAL A 302 2.46 -4.07 9.17
C VAL A 302 1.83 -4.05 7.78
N CYS A 303 2.17 -5.00 6.92
CA CYS A 303 1.60 -5.07 5.57
C CYS A 303 0.10 -5.37 5.58
N GLU A 304 -0.36 -6.29 6.43
CA GLU A 304 -1.77 -6.61 6.59
C GLU A 304 -2.56 -5.45 7.19
N GLN A 305 -1.96 -4.74 8.16
CA GLN A 305 -2.55 -3.51 8.71
C GLN A 305 -2.73 -2.44 7.62
N LEU A 306 -1.70 -2.23 6.79
CA LEU A 306 -1.72 -1.30 5.66
C LEU A 306 -2.65 -1.75 4.52
N MET A 307 -3.04 -3.02 4.45
CA MET A 307 -4.05 -3.48 3.49
C MET A 307 -5.47 -3.40 4.07
N GLY A 308 -5.63 -3.79 5.34
CA GLY A 308 -6.93 -3.98 5.96
C GLY A 308 -7.54 -2.73 6.60
N ILE A 309 -6.73 -1.74 6.98
CA ILE A 309 -7.19 -0.55 7.70
C ILE A 309 -7.00 0.69 6.82
N PRO A 310 -8.00 1.16 6.05
CA PRO A 310 -7.88 2.35 5.20
C PRO A 310 -7.87 3.64 6.02
N ILE A 311 -7.68 4.78 5.34
CA ILE A 311 -7.88 6.10 5.97
C ILE A 311 -9.35 6.20 6.44
N PRO A 312 -9.64 6.86 7.59
CA PRO A 312 -11.00 6.94 8.11
C PRO A 312 -12.04 7.34 7.06
N LEU A 313 -13.03 6.48 6.83
CA LEU A 313 -14.01 6.65 5.76
C LEU A 313 -14.84 7.93 5.87
N SER A 314 -15.06 8.43 7.09
CA SER A 314 -15.75 9.71 7.31
C SER A 314 -15.01 10.85 6.63
N TYR A 315 -13.68 10.81 6.63
CA TYR A 315 -12.83 11.82 6.06
C TYR A 315 -12.86 11.78 4.52
N THR A 316 -12.68 10.61 3.92
CA THR A 316 -12.73 10.45 2.46
C THR A 316 -14.11 10.79 1.89
N ARG A 317 -15.19 10.39 2.59
CA ARG A 317 -16.57 10.72 2.20
C ARG A 317 -16.88 12.21 2.33
N LEU A 318 -16.40 12.88 3.38
CA LEU A 318 -16.61 14.32 3.57
C LEU A 318 -15.97 15.10 2.41
N THR A 319 -14.68 14.84 2.13
CA THR A 319 -13.95 15.52 1.05
C THR A 319 -14.63 15.28 -0.30
N SER A 320 -14.98 14.04 -0.62
CA SER A 320 -15.64 13.70 -1.90
C SER A 320 -17.01 14.37 -2.04
N ARG A 321 -17.87 14.30 -1.01
CA ARG A 321 -19.20 14.92 -1.03
C ARG A 321 -19.13 16.44 -1.16
N PHE A 322 -18.21 17.06 -0.43
CA PHE A 322 -18.03 18.51 -0.49
C PHE A 322 -17.52 18.94 -1.86
N LEU A 323 -16.56 18.20 -2.44
CA LEU A 323 -16.05 18.43 -3.80
C LEU A 323 -17.14 18.30 -4.88
N VAL A 324 -18.03 17.32 -4.76
CA VAL A 324 -19.16 17.12 -5.66
C VAL A 324 -20.18 18.26 -5.53
N LEU A 325 -20.60 18.61 -4.30
CA LEU A 325 -21.56 19.70 -4.07
C LEU A 325 -21.01 21.06 -4.55
N TRP A 326 -19.71 21.27 -4.41
CA TRP A 326 -18.99 22.39 -5.02
C TRP A 326 -19.19 22.41 -6.54
N HIS A 327 -18.74 21.38 -7.26
CA HIS A 327 -18.79 21.44 -8.71
C HIS A 327 -20.22 21.43 -9.30
N LEU A 328 -21.22 20.92 -8.55
CA LEU A 328 -22.64 21.03 -8.94
C LEU A 328 -23.15 22.47 -8.92
N THR A 329 -22.72 23.28 -7.95
CA THR A 329 -23.23 24.66 -7.76
C THR A 329 -22.35 25.72 -8.42
N LEU A 330 -21.11 25.36 -8.77
CA LEU A 330 -20.13 26.23 -9.45
C LEU A 330 -20.68 26.96 -10.69
N PRO A 331 -21.36 26.30 -11.65
CA PRO A 331 -21.81 27.00 -12.86
C PRO A 331 -22.91 28.04 -12.63
N ILE A 332 -23.71 27.91 -11.56
CA ILE A 332 -24.73 28.90 -11.19
C ILE A 332 -24.07 30.18 -10.67
N ILE A 333 -22.93 30.04 -9.99
CA ILE A 333 -22.25 31.15 -9.32
C ILE A 333 -21.38 31.93 -10.30
N LEU A 334 -20.74 31.25 -11.25
CA LEU A 334 -19.89 31.90 -12.25
C LEU A 334 -20.68 32.56 -13.39
N TRP A 335 -22.01 32.41 -13.45
CA TRP A 335 -22.79 32.93 -14.57
C TRP A 335 -22.63 34.43 -14.76
N ASP A 336 -22.75 35.23 -13.68
CA ASP A 336 -22.73 36.69 -13.74
C ASP A 336 -21.38 37.24 -14.26
N ASP A 337 -20.28 36.53 -14.01
CA ASP A 337 -18.93 36.99 -14.39
C ASP A 337 -18.47 36.43 -15.76
N CYS A 338 -18.86 35.21 -16.10
CA CYS A 338 -18.28 34.45 -17.21
C CYS A 338 -19.25 34.14 -18.35
N HIS A 339 -20.58 34.19 -18.13
CA HIS A 339 -21.58 33.67 -19.08
C HIS A 339 -21.17 32.30 -19.66
N TRP A 340 -21.06 32.15 -20.99
CA TRP A 340 -20.65 30.90 -21.65
C TRP A 340 -19.23 30.42 -21.30
N ILE A 341 -18.34 31.30 -20.82
CA ILE A 341 -17.00 30.92 -20.34
C ILE A 341 -17.11 30.04 -19.06
N VAL A 342 -18.28 29.98 -18.42
CA VAL A 342 -18.54 29.07 -17.30
C VAL A 342 -18.30 27.60 -17.63
N VAL A 343 -18.53 27.19 -18.88
CA VAL A 343 -18.35 25.80 -19.33
C VAL A 343 -16.86 25.41 -19.32
N PRO A 344 -15.96 26.09 -20.05
CA PRO A 344 -14.53 25.79 -19.98
C PRO A 344 -13.93 26.05 -18.59
N SER A 345 -14.42 27.05 -17.84
CA SER A 345 -13.98 27.29 -16.46
C SER A 345 -14.30 26.12 -15.53
N THR A 346 -15.54 25.60 -15.59
CA THR A 346 -15.97 24.43 -14.82
C THR A 346 -15.18 23.18 -15.21
N PHE A 347 -14.91 23.00 -16.52
CA PHE A 347 -14.09 21.89 -17.01
C PHE A 347 -12.67 21.93 -16.41
N ILE A 348 -11.99 23.08 -16.46
CA ILE A 348 -10.62 23.24 -15.93
C ILE A 348 -10.60 23.05 -14.41
N SER A 349 -11.58 23.61 -13.70
CA SER A 349 -11.70 23.48 -12.24
C SER A 349 -11.93 22.04 -11.82
N ALA A 350 -12.90 21.35 -12.47
CA ALA A 350 -13.20 19.95 -12.22
C ALA A 350 -11.99 19.06 -12.53
N ALA A 351 -11.36 19.24 -13.70
CA ALA A 351 -10.17 18.48 -14.06
C ALA A 351 -9.05 18.65 -13.03
N SER A 352 -8.87 19.85 -12.47
CA SER A 352 -7.82 20.13 -11.50
C SER A 352 -8.12 19.54 -10.11
N LEU A 353 -9.29 19.81 -9.55
CA LEU A 353 -9.61 19.42 -8.17
C LEU A 353 -9.92 17.93 -8.04
N PHE A 354 -10.62 17.33 -9.02
CA PHE A 354 -10.79 15.86 -9.03
C PHE A 354 -9.46 15.15 -9.29
N CYS A 355 -8.52 15.73 -10.06
CA CYS A 355 -7.18 15.15 -10.22
C CYS A 355 -6.45 15.03 -8.88
N ILE A 356 -6.47 16.10 -8.06
CA ILE A 356 -5.86 16.07 -6.72
C ILE A 356 -6.52 15.00 -5.84
N GLU A 357 -7.85 14.92 -5.85
CA GLU A 357 -8.57 13.89 -5.09
C GLU A 357 -8.19 12.47 -5.52
N GLU A 358 -8.17 12.22 -6.83
CA GLU A 358 -7.88 10.92 -7.44
C GLU A 358 -6.42 10.49 -7.21
N VAL A 359 -5.47 11.43 -7.28
CA VAL A 359 -4.08 11.17 -6.88
C VAL A 359 -4.00 10.73 -5.43
N GLY A 360 -4.78 11.34 -4.53
CA GLY A 360 -4.90 10.89 -3.14
C GLY A 360 -5.34 9.43 -3.03
N VAL A 361 -6.41 9.04 -3.75
CA VAL A 361 -6.89 7.65 -3.79
C VAL A 361 -5.82 6.69 -4.30
N LEU A 362 -5.09 7.06 -5.35
CA LEU A 362 -4.07 6.19 -5.94
C LEU A 362 -2.87 5.97 -5.02
N ILE A 363 -2.48 6.99 -4.25
CA ILE A 363 -1.36 6.90 -3.30
C ILE A 363 -1.78 6.15 -2.02
N GLU A 364 -3.08 6.12 -1.69
CA GLU A 364 -3.62 5.38 -0.53
C GLU A 364 -3.34 3.86 -0.62
N GLU A 365 -3.20 3.30 -1.82
CA GLU A 365 -2.79 1.90 -2.04
C GLU A 365 -1.28 1.78 -2.34
N PRO A 366 -0.42 1.49 -1.35
CA PRO A 366 1.02 1.60 -1.53
C PRO A 366 1.64 0.50 -2.40
N PHE A 367 1.22 -0.76 -2.19
CA PHE A 367 1.91 -1.93 -2.74
C PHE A 367 1.90 -2.00 -4.27
N PRO A 368 0.80 -1.71 -4.98
CA PRO A 368 0.79 -1.69 -6.45
C PRO A 368 1.64 -0.56 -7.06
N MET A 369 1.96 0.48 -6.28
CA MET A 369 2.80 1.60 -6.73
C MET A 369 4.30 1.30 -6.57
N LEU A 370 4.66 0.36 -5.69
CA LEU A 370 6.04 -0.07 -5.47
C LEU A 370 6.50 -1.09 -6.52
N ALA A 371 7.80 -1.12 -6.82
CA ALA A 371 8.42 -2.11 -7.71
C ALA A 371 8.71 -3.42 -6.96
N LEU A 372 7.68 -4.05 -6.38
CA LEU A 372 7.84 -5.21 -5.49
C LEU A 372 8.52 -6.40 -6.18
N ASP A 373 8.17 -6.68 -7.45
CA ASP A 373 8.80 -7.74 -8.24
C ASP A 373 10.32 -7.56 -8.34
N GLU A 374 10.75 -6.35 -8.68
CA GLU A 374 12.18 -6.05 -8.84
C GLU A 374 12.90 -6.05 -7.50
N LEU A 375 12.26 -5.59 -6.42
CA LEU A 375 12.83 -5.66 -5.07
C LEU A 375 13.00 -7.11 -4.60
N CYS A 376 12.05 -8.01 -4.91
CA CYS A 376 12.21 -9.44 -4.66
C CYS A 376 13.38 -10.02 -5.47
N ASN A 377 13.50 -9.67 -6.75
CA ASN A 377 14.60 -10.14 -7.61
C ASN A 377 15.96 -9.63 -7.11
N VAL A 378 16.05 -8.38 -6.65
CA VAL A 378 17.27 -7.82 -6.06
C VAL A 378 17.69 -8.61 -4.82
N VAL A 379 16.76 -8.94 -3.92
CA VAL A 379 17.06 -9.79 -2.75
C VAL A 379 17.57 -11.16 -3.16
N GLN A 380 16.89 -11.81 -4.11
CA GLN A 380 17.31 -13.12 -4.58
C GLN A 380 18.73 -13.08 -5.16
N ASN A 381 19.00 -12.10 -6.02
CA ASN A 381 20.33 -11.92 -6.62
C ASN A 381 21.41 -11.66 -5.56
N ASN A 382 21.14 -10.79 -4.58
CA ASN A 382 22.07 -10.50 -3.49
C ASN A 382 22.40 -11.76 -2.67
N ILE A 383 21.39 -12.60 -2.41
CA ILE A 383 21.58 -13.85 -1.66
C ILE A 383 22.37 -14.86 -2.50
N TRP A 384 22.05 -15.02 -3.79
CA TRP A 384 22.80 -15.88 -4.70
C TRP A 384 24.26 -15.45 -4.84
N GLU A 385 24.53 -14.15 -4.95
CA GLU A 385 25.89 -13.60 -5.00
C GLU A 385 26.63 -13.86 -3.67
N ALA A 386 25.97 -13.69 -2.53
CA ALA A 386 26.56 -13.97 -1.22
C ALA A 386 26.91 -15.47 -1.07
N ILE A 387 26.08 -16.38 -1.56
CA ILE A 387 26.36 -17.83 -1.58
C ILE A 387 27.57 -18.13 -2.48
N ALA A 388 27.62 -17.53 -3.67
CA ALA A 388 28.70 -17.78 -4.64
C ALA A 388 30.06 -17.28 -4.13
N THR A 389 30.10 -16.11 -3.49
CA THR A 389 31.32 -15.47 -3.00
C THR A 389 31.81 -16.01 -1.65
N GLU A 390 30.95 -16.71 -0.89
CA GLU A 390 31.27 -17.22 0.47
C GLU A 390 32.61 -17.97 0.51
N LYS A 391 32.77 -18.99 -0.36
CA LYS A 391 33.95 -19.86 -0.37
C LYS A 391 35.22 -19.12 -0.79
N GLU A 392 35.11 -18.20 -1.75
CA GLU A 392 36.23 -17.41 -2.23
C GLU A 392 36.74 -16.44 -1.15
N ILE A 393 35.81 -15.76 -0.46
CA ILE A 393 36.14 -14.85 0.65
C ILE A 393 36.78 -15.64 1.80
N GLN A 394 36.22 -16.78 2.18
CA GLN A 394 36.78 -17.64 3.24
C GLN A 394 38.21 -18.10 2.88
N ALA A 395 38.44 -18.59 1.66
CA ALA A 395 39.76 -19.01 1.20
C ALA A 395 40.78 -17.86 1.26
N ARG A 396 40.38 -16.66 0.83
CA ARG A 396 41.26 -15.47 0.86
C ARG A 396 41.59 -15.03 2.28
N LEU A 397 40.63 -15.08 3.21
CA LEU A 397 40.85 -14.73 4.61
C LEU A 397 41.79 -15.75 5.30
N ILE A 398 41.61 -17.05 5.04
CA ILE A 398 42.49 -18.10 5.55
C ILE A 398 43.92 -17.89 5.03
N ALA A 399 44.08 -17.57 3.74
CA ALA A 399 45.39 -17.27 3.16
C ALA A 399 46.07 -16.06 3.81
N LYS A 400 45.32 -14.96 4.03
CA LYS A 400 45.84 -13.77 4.73
C LYS A 400 46.26 -14.07 6.18
N ARG A 401 45.46 -14.86 6.90
CA ARG A 401 45.79 -15.28 8.28
C ARG A 401 47.08 -16.10 8.33
N LYS A 402 47.28 -17.04 7.40
CA LYS A 402 48.50 -17.84 7.30
C LYS A 402 49.74 -16.97 7.00
N SER A 403 49.62 -16.00 6.10
CA SER A 403 50.69 -15.06 5.77
C SER A 403 51.15 -14.24 6.99
N HIS A 404 50.21 -13.65 7.74
CA HIS A 404 50.54 -12.87 8.94
C HIS A 404 51.13 -13.72 10.08
N SER A 405 50.68 -14.96 10.23
CA SER A 405 51.27 -15.88 11.22
C SER A 405 52.73 -16.24 10.88
N CYS A 406 53.10 -16.25 9.59
CA CYS A 406 54.45 -16.58 9.16
C CYS A 406 55.42 -15.40 9.35
N GLU A 407 54.96 -14.17 9.15
CA GLU A 407 55.75 -12.93 9.39
C GLU A 407 56.01 -12.67 10.88
N HIS A 408 55.13 -13.09 11.79
CA HIS A 408 55.34 -12.95 13.23
C HIS A 408 56.23 -14.04 13.86
N SER A 409 56.51 -15.13 13.14
CA SER A 409 57.31 -16.26 13.66
C SER A 409 58.83 -16.07 13.52
N THR A 410 59.32 -15.01 12.85
CA THR A 410 60.77 -14.81 12.61
C THR A 410 61.54 -14.13 13.75
N ASN A 411 60.88 -13.79 14.87
CA ASN A 411 61.56 -13.26 16.06
C ASN A 411 61.72 -14.34 17.15
N GLY A 412 62.39 -15.44 16.80
CA GLY A 412 62.80 -16.46 17.75
C GLY A 412 63.90 -15.95 18.69
N TRP A 413 63.62 -15.97 19.99
CA TRP A 413 64.55 -15.67 21.08
C TRP A 413 65.81 -16.57 21.02
N PRO A 414 67.02 -16.08 21.35
CA PRO A 414 68.20 -16.93 21.44
C PRO A 414 68.15 -17.77 22.72
N THR A 415 68.19 -19.08 22.56
CA THR A 415 68.40 -20.06 23.64
C THR A 415 69.71 -19.80 24.40
N PRO A 416 69.74 -19.83 25.75
CA PRO A 416 70.99 -19.71 26.49
C PRO A 416 71.78 -21.01 26.32
N LYS A 417 72.99 -20.90 25.76
CA LYS A 417 73.94 -22.02 25.68
C LYS A 417 74.36 -22.43 27.10
N GLN A 418 73.98 -23.63 27.52
CA GLN A 418 74.73 -24.40 28.51
C GLN A 418 75.97 -25.01 27.81
N LYS A 419 77.15 -24.76 28.38
CA LYS A 419 78.41 -25.54 28.28
C LYS A 419 79.27 -25.06 29.45
N GLU A 420 79.36 -25.89 30.50
CA GLU A 420 80.52 -26.75 30.83
C GLU A 420 81.72 -25.97 31.38
#